data_AF-A0A6A6WXH5-F1
#
_entry.id   AF-A0A6A6WXH5-F1
#
_cell.length_a   1.000
_cell.length_b   1.000
_cell.length_c   1.000
_cell.angle_alpha   90.00
_cell.angle_beta   90.00
_cell.angle_gamma   90.00
#
_symmetry.space_group_name_H-M   'P 1'
#
loop_
_entity.id
_entity.type
_entity.pdbx_description
1 polymer ?
#
loop_
_entity_poly.entity_id
_entity_poly.type
_entity_poly.pdbx_seq_one_letter_code
_entity_poly.pdbx_strand_id
1 'polypeptide(L)'
;MHFPTPLLLLSSVVAVNAHYRFSRLVLPTGPETAEWTSIRQTKNYQANFGVTSVDSADMRCFQNKPGTGTATIKAGETLGFIANAEVSHFGPVQFYMARVPEGKE
;
A
#
# COMPACT_ATOMS: atom_id res chain seq x y z
N MET A 1 -7.89 55.28 15.79
CA MET A 1 -6.99 54.78 14.72
C MET A 1 -7.40 53.34 14.44
N HIS A 2 -8.04 53.07 13.30
CA HIS A 2 -8.50 51.72 12.92
C HIS A 2 -7.37 51.02 12.15
N PHE A 3 -6.82 49.94 12.71
CA PHE A 3 -5.84 49.09 12.02
C PHE A 3 -6.59 47.96 11.30
N PRO A 4 -6.43 47.79 9.98
CA PRO A 4 -7.03 46.67 9.26
C PRO A 4 -6.18 45.40 9.48
N THR A 5 -6.82 44.33 9.94
CA THR A 5 -6.20 43.01 10.12
C THR A 5 -5.98 42.35 8.74
N PRO A 6 -4.77 41.89 8.38
CA PRO A 6 -4.58 41.19 7.12
C PRO A 6 -5.09 39.76 7.23
N LEU A 7 -6.03 39.39 6.35
CA LEU A 7 -6.51 38.02 6.19
C LEU A 7 -5.46 37.21 5.41
N LEU A 8 -4.73 36.34 6.09
CA LEU A 8 -3.73 35.45 5.49
C LEU A 8 -4.46 34.27 4.80
N LEU A 9 -4.54 34.28 3.47
CA LEU A 9 -5.01 33.12 2.72
C LEU A 9 -3.88 32.06 2.65
N LEU A 10 -4.04 30.96 3.39
CA LEU A 10 -3.24 29.75 3.21
C LEU A 10 -3.72 29.03 1.94
N SER A 11 -2.94 29.12 0.86
CA SER A 11 -3.10 28.29 -0.32
C SER A 11 -2.70 26.85 0.01
N SER A 12 -3.69 25.98 0.17
CA SER A 12 -3.51 24.54 0.28
C SER A 12 -3.01 24.00 -1.07
N VAL A 13 -1.71 23.74 -1.16
CA VAL A 13 -1.14 22.96 -2.27
C VAL A 13 -1.72 21.55 -2.15
N VAL A 14 -2.68 21.21 -2.99
CA VAL A 14 -3.17 19.84 -3.12
C VAL A 14 -2.03 19.06 -3.78
N ALA A 15 -1.22 18.37 -2.97
CA ALA A 15 -0.22 17.44 -3.49
C ALA A 15 -0.96 16.30 -4.17
N VAL A 16 -1.11 16.37 -5.49
CA VAL A 16 -1.61 15.26 -6.31
C VAL A 16 -0.54 14.18 -6.26
N ASN A 17 -0.68 13.25 -5.31
CA ASN A 17 0.21 12.10 -5.24
C ASN A 17 -0.25 11.07 -6.28
N ALA A 18 0.28 11.20 -7.50
CA ALA A 18 0.00 10.29 -8.63
C ALA A 18 0.51 8.85 -8.41
N HIS A 19 1.03 8.54 -7.22
CA HIS A 19 1.60 7.25 -6.87
C HIS A 19 0.67 6.45 -5.96
N TYR A 20 0.74 5.13 -6.11
CA TYR A 20 -0.16 4.16 -5.49
C TYR A 20 0.62 3.16 -4.63
N ARG A 21 -0.11 2.47 -3.75
CA ARG A 21 0.36 1.34 -2.95
C ARG A 21 -0.72 0.28 -2.88
N PHE A 22 -0.31 -0.98 -2.74
CA PHE A 22 -1.23 -2.09 -2.49
C PHE A 22 -1.32 -2.34 -0.99
N SER A 23 -2.47 -2.04 -0.39
CA SER A 23 -2.63 -2.04 1.08
C SER A 23 -3.69 -3.00 1.60
N ARG A 24 -4.50 -3.61 0.70
CA ARG A 24 -5.61 -4.51 1.02
C ARG A 24 -5.73 -5.65 0.01
N LEU A 25 -6.36 -6.74 0.43
CA LEU A 25 -6.75 -7.85 -0.46
C LEU A 25 -8.23 -7.79 -0.85
N VAL A 26 -8.53 -8.35 -2.02
CA VAL A 26 -9.87 -8.84 -2.38
C VAL A 26 -9.86 -10.35 -2.18
N LEU A 27 -10.67 -10.85 -1.25
CA LEU A 27 -10.81 -12.28 -0.98
C LEU A 27 -12.10 -12.81 -1.62
N PRO A 28 -12.27 -14.15 -1.73
CA PRO A 28 -13.53 -14.74 -2.19
C PRO A 28 -14.76 -14.31 -1.38
N THR A 29 -14.56 -13.96 -0.11
CA THR A 29 -15.61 -13.47 0.81
C THR A 29 -15.88 -11.97 0.69
N GLY A 30 -15.12 -11.26 -0.14
CA GLY A 30 -15.18 -9.80 -0.30
C GLY A 30 -13.85 -9.09 -0.01
N PRO A 31 -13.78 -7.78 -0.25
CA PRO A 31 -12.59 -6.99 0.05
C PRO A 31 -12.38 -6.82 1.55
N GLU A 32 -11.13 -6.87 2.00
CA GLU A 32 -10.77 -6.47 3.37
C GLU A 32 -11.26 -5.04 3.63
N THR A 33 -11.76 -4.71 4.82
CA THR A 33 -12.30 -3.37 5.09
C THR A 33 -11.24 -2.36 5.55
N ALA A 34 -10.17 -2.84 6.17
CA ALA A 34 -9.07 -2.02 6.70
C ALA A 34 -7.76 -2.28 5.96
N GLU A 35 -6.96 -1.22 5.76
CA GLU A 35 -5.60 -1.37 5.27
C GLU A 35 -4.73 -2.16 6.24
N TRP A 36 -3.72 -2.85 5.69
CA TRP A 36 -2.66 -3.50 6.47
C TRP A 36 -3.13 -4.62 7.39
N THR A 37 -4.25 -5.27 7.02
CA THR A 37 -4.76 -6.45 7.73
C THR A 37 -3.90 -7.66 7.37
N SER A 38 -4.08 -8.23 6.17
CA SER A 38 -3.25 -9.34 5.69
C SER A 38 -1.98 -8.89 4.94
N ILE A 39 -1.94 -7.64 4.47
CA ILE A 39 -0.75 -7.05 3.84
C ILE A 39 0.15 -6.44 4.91
N ARG A 40 1.46 -6.73 4.85
CA ARG A 40 2.46 -6.04 5.69
C ARG A 40 2.53 -4.57 5.30
N GLN A 41 2.46 -3.66 6.27
CA GLN A 41 2.54 -2.23 5.96
C GLN A 41 3.87 -1.90 5.28
N THR A 42 3.80 -1.23 4.14
CA THR A 42 4.96 -0.84 3.35
C THR A 42 5.56 0.49 3.83
N LYS A 43 6.85 0.71 3.59
CA LYS A 43 7.56 1.95 3.98
C LYS A 43 7.01 3.20 3.30
N ASN A 44 6.32 3.04 2.17
CA ASN A 44 5.66 4.14 1.47
C ASN A 44 4.24 4.47 1.96
N TYR A 45 3.80 3.96 3.12
CA TYR A 45 2.40 4.12 3.59
C TYR A 45 1.91 5.58 3.69
N GLN A 46 2.79 6.57 3.80
CA GLN A 46 2.44 8.00 3.82
C GLN A 46 2.64 8.70 2.47
N ALA A 47 3.60 8.25 1.67
CA ALA A 47 4.14 9.02 0.56
C ALA A 47 4.02 8.31 -0.81
N ASN A 48 3.61 7.04 -0.84
CA ASN A 48 3.38 6.22 -2.03
C ASN A 48 4.56 6.07 -3.01
N PHE A 49 5.79 6.45 -2.64
CA PHE A 49 6.98 6.24 -3.49
C PHE A 49 7.26 4.74 -3.73
N GLY A 50 7.89 4.43 -4.87
CA GLY A 50 8.33 3.07 -5.21
C GLY A 50 9.75 2.76 -4.74
N VAL A 51 10.11 1.47 -4.73
CA VAL A 51 11.51 1.04 -4.58
C VAL A 51 12.24 1.29 -5.91
N THR A 52 13.41 1.92 -5.87
CA THR A 52 14.13 2.36 -7.09
C THR A 52 15.38 1.55 -7.41
N SER A 53 15.82 0.66 -6.52
CA SER A 53 16.99 -0.21 -6.72
C SER A 53 16.60 -1.67 -6.51
N VAL A 54 16.93 -2.50 -7.49
CA VAL A 54 16.67 -3.95 -7.46
C VAL A 54 17.53 -4.70 -6.44
N ASP A 55 18.68 -4.13 -6.06
CA ASP A 55 19.60 -4.72 -5.08
C ASP A 55 19.17 -4.42 -3.62
N SER A 56 18.15 -3.58 -3.43
CA SER A 56 17.63 -3.27 -2.10
C SER A 56 16.89 -4.47 -1.49
N ALA A 57 17.10 -4.73 -0.20
CA ALA A 57 16.30 -5.69 0.55
C ALA A 57 14.79 -5.36 0.55
N ASP A 58 14.44 -4.10 0.28
CA ASP A 58 13.05 -3.65 0.15
C ASP A 58 12.35 -4.21 -1.09
N MET A 59 13.06 -4.71 -2.10
CA MET A 59 12.44 -5.38 -3.25
C MET A 59 11.62 -6.62 -2.88
N ARG A 60 11.86 -7.21 -1.71
CA ARG A 60 11.14 -8.41 -1.28
C ARG A 60 9.71 -8.11 -0.81
N CYS A 61 9.54 -7.20 0.15
CA CYS A 61 8.24 -6.87 0.74
C CYS A 61 8.10 -5.39 1.14
N PHE A 62 9.10 -4.55 0.86
CA PHE A 62 9.12 -3.12 1.16
C PHE A 62 8.61 -2.74 2.57
N GLN A 63 8.96 -3.54 3.57
CA GLN A 63 8.22 -3.62 4.83
C GLN A 63 8.61 -2.52 5.83
N ASN A 64 7.60 -1.87 6.41
CA ASN A 64 7.69 -1.02 7.60
C ASN A 64 7.37 -1.80 8.88
N LYS A 65 6.22 -2.49 8.91
CA LYS A 65 5.77 -3.30 10.06
C LYS A 65 4.90 -4.49 9.59
N PRO A 66 4.75 -5.56 10.39
CA PRO A 66 3.86 -6.68 10.03
C PRO A 66 2.40 -6.22 9.88
N GLY A 67 1.62 -7.02 9.14
CA GLY A 67 0.16 -6.91 9.13
C GLY A 67 -0.44 -7.36 10.45
N THR A 68 -1.74 -7.16 10.64
CA THR A 68 -2.44 -7.54 11.87
C THR A 68 -3.08 -8.92 11.82
N GLY A 69 -3.03 -9.61 10.68
CA GLY A 69 -3.58 -10.96 10.52
C GLY A 69 -3.10 -11.64 9.24
N THR A 70 -3.69 -12.81 8.97
CA THR A 70 -3.47 -13.60 7.76
C THR A 70 -4.80 -13.88 7.07
N ALA A 71 -4.80 -13.86 5.74
CA ALA A 71 -5.95 -14.30 4.95
C ALA A 71 -5.86 -15.80 4.69
N THR A 72 -6.95 -16.51 4.96
CA THR A 72 -7.09 -17.94 4.62
C THR A 72 -7.83 -18.08 3.30
N ILE A 73 -7.20 -18.74 2.34
CA ILE A 73 -7.76 -19.07 1.02
C ILE A 73 -7.44 -20.52 0.69
N LYS A 74 -8.23 -21.13 -0.19
CA LYS A 74 -7.95 -22.46 -0.74
C LYS A 74 -7.12 -22.36 -2.03
N ALA A 75 -6.28 -23.35 -2.28
CA ALA A 75 -5.60 -23.47 -3.57
C ALA A 75 -6.65 -23.54 -4.71
N GLY A 76 -6.44 -22.74 -5.75
CA GLY A 76 -7.38 -22.60 -6.87
C GLY A 76 -8.42 -21.49 -6.70
N GLU A 77 -8.55 -20.88 -5.53
CA GLU A 77 -9.34 -19.66 -5.36
C GLU A 77 -8.61 -18.43 -5.90
N THR A 78 -9.38 -17.45 -6.36
CA THR A 78 -8.87 -16.17 -6.81
C THR A 78 -8.85 -15.18 -5.66
N LEU A 79 -7.72 -14.48 -5.50
CA LEU A 79 -7.60 -13.27 -4.68
C LEU A 79 -7.15 -12.10 -5.55
N GLY A 80 -7.38 -10.88 -5.09
CA GLY A 80 -6.87 -9.66 -5.70
C GLY A 80 -6.11 -8.78 -4.71
N PHE A 81 -5.38 -7.79 -5.23
CA PHE A 81 -4.75 -6.72 -4.46
C PHE A 81 -5.43 -5.40 -4.82
N ILE A 82 -5.73 -4.59 -3.81
CA ILE A 82 -6.35 -3.28 -3.99
C ILE A 82 -5.27 -2.21 -3.90
N ALA A 83 -5.11 -1.45 -4.98
CA ALA A 83 -4.34 -0.21 -4.95
C ALA A 83 -5.18 0.91 -4.34
N ASN A 84 -4.56 1.78 -3.52
CA ASN A 84 -5.25 2.94 -2.92
C ASN A 84 -5.62 4.04 -3.92
N ALA A 85 -5.10 3.96 -5.14
CA ALA A 85 -5.38 4.82 -6.28
C ALA A 85 -5.20 4.01 -7.58
N GLU A 86 -5.60 4.56 -8.71
CA GLU A 86 -5.40 3.93 -10.02
C GLU A 86 -3.91 3.64 -10.27
N VAL A 87 -3.62 2.44 -10.80
CA VAL A 87 -2.27 2.08 -11.27
C VAL A 87 -2.02 2.79 -12.59
N SER A 88 -1.41 3.97 -12.51
CA SER A 88 -1.33 4.94 -13.61
C SER A 88 -0.01 4.91 -14.40
N HIS A 89 1.03 4.23 -13.90
CA HIS A 89 2.31 4.12 -14.61
C HIS A 89 2.35 2.88 -15.51
N PHE A 90 2.93 3.04 -16.69
CA PHE A 90 3.16 1.93 -17.63
C PHE A 90 4.19 0.96 -17.06
N GLY A 91 3.81 -0.32 -16.99
CA GLY A 91 4.71 -1.38 -16.57
C GLY A 91 3.96 -2.70 -16.33
N PRO A 92 4.68 -3.82 -16.23
CA PRO A 92 4.08 -5.09 -15.90
C PRO A 92 3.70 -5.16 -14.42
N VAL A 93 2.64 -5.91 -14.12
CA VAL A 93 2.30 -6.34 -12.75
C VAL A 93 2.66 -7.82 -12.62
N GLN A 94 3.38 -8.18 -11.56
CA GLN A 94 3.84 -9.54 -11.30
C GLN A 94 3.50 -9.93 -9.87
N PHE A 95 3.06 -11.17 -9.67
CA PHE A 95 2.74 -11.74 -8.36
C PHE A 95 3.62 -12.95 -8.09
N TYR A 96 4.12 -13.06 -6.87
CA TYR A 96 4.99 -14.15 -6.43
C TYR A 96 4.47 -14.72 -5.12
N MET A 97 4.74 -16.01 -4.89
CA MET A 97 4.41 -16.71 -3.64
C MET A 97 5.66 -17.37 -3.07
N ALA A 98 5.76 -17.38 -1.75
CA ALA A 98 6.78 -18.12 -1.02
C ALA A 98 6.11 -18.92 0.10
N ARG A 99 6.39 -20.22 0.18
CA ARG A 99 5.85 -21.09 1.24
C ARG A 99 6.64 -20.87 2.52
N VAL A 100 5.95 -20.58 3.62
CA VAL A 100 6.55 -20.55 4.95
C VAL A 100 7.02 -21.96 5.33
N PRO A 101 8.26 -22.17 5.83
CA PRO A 101 8.72 -23.46 6.30
C PRO A 101 7.86 -24.00 7.45
N GLU A 102 7.79 -25.32 7.59
CA GLU A 102 7.01 -25.95 8.66
C GLU A 102 7.54 -25.54 10.05
N GLY A 103 6.62 -25.29 10.98
CA GLY A 103 6.95 -24.85 12.34
C GLY A 103 7.43 -23.39 12.45
N LYS A 104 7.19 -22.55 11.44
CA LYS A 104 7.45 -21.10 11.46
C LYS A 104 6.16 -20.32 11.27
N GLU A 105 6.11 -19.13 11.88
CA GLU A 105 5.07 -18.10 11.71
C GLU A 105 5.70 -16.78 11.27
#